data_AF-A0A950M898-F1
#
_entry.id   AF-A0A950M898-F1
#
_cell.length_a   1.000
_cell.length_b   1.000
_cell.length_c   1.000
_cell.angle_alpha   90.00
_cell.angle_beta   90.00
_cell.angle_gamma   90.00
#
_symmetry.space_group_name_H-M   'P 1'
#
loop_
_entity.id
_entity.type
_entity.pdbx_description
1 polymer ?
#
loop_
_entity_poly.entity_id
_entity_poly.type
_entity_poly.pdbx_seq_one_letter_code
_entity_poly.pdbx_strand_id
1 'polypeptide(L)'
;HILANFVIMFFFGILAAVMIPGMGHGNSAGAGLVFLLLGVLVVATSFIYTRRRLHDLDQTGWLSLLLFVPLIGFFFSLYLLFAPGTDGSNSYGPAPAKQSGGIIWVIIAIPVFIALIGILAAIAIPAYQGYVNKARAAKLEQQQQQLQQPQQQQ
;
A
#
# COMPACT_ATOMS: atom_id res chain seq x y z
N HIS A 1 12.98 -9.21 9.87
CA HIS A 1 11.51 -9.40 9.86
C HIS A 1 10.75 -8.14 10.26
N ILE A 2 10.99 -7.51 11.43
CA ILE A 2 10.34 -6.23 11.82
C ILE A 2 10.73 -5.07 10.89
N LEU A 3 12.00 -4.96 10.53
CA LEU A 3 12.47 -3.93 9.58
C LEU A 3 11.74 -4.04 8.23
N ALA A 4 11.51 -5.26 7.74
CA ALA A 4 10.75 -5.47 6.52
C ALA A 4 9.29 -5.01 6.66
N ASN A 5 8.64 -5.29 7.79
CA ASN A 5 7.28 -4.81 8.06
C ASN A 5 7.20 -3.27 8.11
N PHE A 6 8.18 -2.63 8.74
CA PHE A 6 8.29 -1.18 8.78
C PHE A 6 8.48 -0.56 7.40
N VAL A 7 9.37 -1.13 6.59
CA VAL A 7 9.60 -0.72 5.21
C VAL A 7 8.31 -0.85 4.39
N ILE A 8 7.60 -1.98 4.52
CA ILE A 8 6.32 -2.21 3.82
C ILE A 8 5.26 -1.18 4.25
N MET A 9 5.12 -0.91 5.55
CA MET A 9 4.20 0.11 6.06
C MET A 9 4.54 1.51 5.56
N PHE A 10 5.83 1.86 5.51
CA PHE A 10 6.28 3.15 5.01
C PHE A 10 5.93 3.35 3.53
N PHE A 11 6.24 2.38 2.67
CA PHE A 11 5.91 2.44 1.25
C PHE A 11 4.40 2.37 0.99
N PHE A 12 3.66 1.55 1.74
CA PHE A 12 2.19 1.52 1.66
C PHE A 12 1.57 2.86 2.09
N GLY A 13 2.09 3.48 3.14
CA GLY A 13 1.65 4.81 3.60
C GLY A 13 1.88 5.89 2.55
N ILE A 14 3.05 5.91 1.90
CA ILE A 14 3.34 6.83 0.79
C ILE A 14 2.38 6.58 -0.39
N LEU A 15 2.20 5.31 -0.79
CA LEU A 15 1.28 4.95 -1.86
C LEU A 15 -0.14 5.42 -1.54
N ALA A 16 -0.61 5.18 -0.31
CA ALA A 16 -1.91 5.64 0.14
C ALA A 16 -2.03 7.17 0.13
N ALA A 17 -1.03 7.90 0.63
CA ALA A 17 -1.03 9.36 0.64
C ALA A 17 -1.05 9.97 -0.78
N VAL A 18 -0.46 9.30 -1.77
CA VAL A 18 -0.50 9.73 -3.18
C VAL A 18 -1.84 9.39 -3.84
N MET A 19 -2.42 8.24 -3.50
CA MET A 19 -3.65 7.72 -4.13
C MET A 19 -4.93 8.31 -3.56
N ILE A 20 -5.00 8.54 -2.25
CA ILE A 20 -6.21 9.02 -1.54
C ILE A 20 -6.69 10.38 -2.09
N PRO A 21 -5.84 11.39 -2.33
CA PRO A 21 -6.29 12.66 -2.92
C PRO A 21 -6.79 12.53 -4.37
N GLY A 22 -6.30 11.53 -5.11
CA GLY A 22 -6.71 11.25 -6.50
C GLY A 22 -7.98 10.39 -6.63
N MET A 23 -8.39 9.71 -5.55
CA MET A 23 -9.71 9.10 -5.44
C MET A 23 -10.74 10.19 -5.20
N GLY A 24 -11.15 10.89 -6.26
CA GLY A 24 -12.28 11.82 -6.17
C GLY A 24 -13.52 11.13 -5.58
N HIS A 25 -14.37 11.90 -4.88
CA HIS A 25 -15.62 11.46 -4.24
C HIS A 25 -16.68 10.84 -5.21
N GLY A 26 -16.30 10.58 -6.46
CA GLY A 26 -17.13 9.89 -7.44
C GLY A 26 -17.15 8.38 -7.20
N ASN A 27 -18.21 7.73 -7.64
CA ASN A 27 -18.61 6.36 -7.32
C ASN A 27 -17.64 5.26 -7.86
N SER A 28 -16.35 5.30 -7.54
CA SER A 28 -15.36 4.27 -7.85
C SER A 28 -15.29 3.22 -6.73
N ALA A 29 -16.43 2.59 -6.43
CA ALA A 29 -16.56 1.60 -5.37
C ALA A 29 -15.50 0.48 -5.46
N GLY A 30 -15.10 0.10 -6.68
CA GLY A 30 -14.05 -0.91 -6.91
C GLY A 30 -12.66 -0.49 -6.43
N ALA A 31 -12.27 0.77 -6.63
CA ALA A 31 -10.94 1.25 -6.22
C ALA A 31 -10.85 1.38 -4.68
N GLY A 32 -11.93 1.88 -4.05
CA GLY A 32 -12.03 1.94 -2.60
C GLY A 32 -12.01 0.55 -1.95
N LEU A 33 -12.69 -0.43 -2.55
CA LEU A 33 -12.70 -1.81 -2.06
C LEU A 33 -11.31 -2.46 -2.11
N VAL A 34 -10.58 -2.28 -3.22
CA VAL A 34 -9.20 -2.78 -3.34
C VAL A 34 -8.29 -2.14 -2.28
N PHE A 35 -8.41 -0.83 -2.07
CA PHE A 35 -7.64 -0.14 -1.03
C PHE A 35 -7.96 -0.64 0.38
N LEU A 36 -9.24 -0.87 0.67
CA LEU A 36 -9.68 -1.41 1.95
C LEU A 36 -9.12 -2.82 2.19
N LEU A 37 -9.19 -3.70 1.18
CA LEU A 37 -8.66 -5.06 1.27
C LEU A 37 -7.14 -5.07 1.49
N LEU A 38 -6.41 -4.22 0.75
CA LEU A 38 -4.96 -4.04 0.96
C LEU A 38 -4.65 -3.49 2.35
N GLY A 39 -5.43 -2.52 2.84
CA GLY A 39 -5.29 -1.98 4.19
C GLY A 39 -5.49 -3.05 5.27
N VAL A 40 -6.52 -3.88 5.15
CA VAL A 40 -6.78 -5.00 6.06
C VAL A 40 -5.62 -6.00 6.04
N LEU A 41 -5.10 -6.34 4.87
CA LEU A 41 -3.95 -7.25 4.74
C LEU A 41 -2.70 -6.70 5.43
N VAL A 42 -2.42 -5.40 5.26
CA VAL A 42 -1.28 -4.74 5.89
C VAL A 42 -1.41 -4.72 7.42
N VAL A 43 -2.59 -4.40 7.94
CA VAL A 43 -2.87 -4.39 9.39
C VAL A 43 -2.73 -5.79 9.98
N ALA A 44 -3.35 -6.80 9.35
CA ALA A 44 -3.28 -8.18 9.81
C ALA A 44 -1.84 -8.71 9.85
N THR A 45 -1.09 -8.48 8.78
CA THR A 45 0.32 -8.88 8.68
C THR A 45 1.18 -8.20 9.75
N SER A 46 0.95 -6.91 9.98
CA SER A 46 1.69 -6.15 11.00
C SER A 46 1.39 -6.61 12.41
N PHE A 47 0.14 -6.98 12.70
CA PHE A 47 -0.24 -7.55 13.98
C PHE A 47 0.48 -8.87 14.23
N ILE A 48 0.53 -9.77 13.24
CA ILE A 48 1.23 -11.06 13.33
C ILE A 48 2.72 -10.87 13.63
N TYR A 49 3.40 -9.98 12.91
CA TYR A 49 4.83 -9.74 13.13
C TYR A 49 5.13 -9.08 14.47
N THR A 50 4.29 -8.16 14.91
CA THR A 50 4.44 -7.52 16.22
C THR A 50 4.24 -8.52 17.35
N ARG A 51 3.22 -9.37 17.26
CA ARG A 51 3.00 -10.48 18.21
C ARG A 51 4.24 -11.35 18.33
N ARG A 52 4.83 -11.74 17.20
CA ARG A 52 6.05 -12.55 17.18
C ARG A 52 7.23 -11.83 17.84
N ARG A 53 7.42 -10.53 17.55
CA ARG A 53 8.48 -9.74 18.19
C ARG A 53 8.32 -9.62 19.70
N LEU A 54 7.09 -9.46 20.15
CA LEU A 54 6.79 -9.41 21.58
C LEU A 54 7.13 -10.72 22.25
N HIS A 55 6.81 -11.86 21.62
CA HIS A 55 7.23 -13.16 22.13
C HIS A 55 8.76 -13.32 22.11
N ASP A 56 9.46 -12.78 21.10
CA ASP A 56 10.94 -12.75 21.07
C ASP A 56 11.55 -11.89 22.19
N LEU A 57 10.75 -11.05 22.86
CA LEU A 57 11.11 -10.23 24.01
C LEU A 57 10.57 -10.80 25.34
N ASP A 58 10.02 -12.03 25.31
CA ASP A 58 9.31 -12.68 26.42
C ASP A 58 8.15 -11.85 26.98
N GLN A 59 7.50 -11.07 26.12
CA GLN A 59 6.36 -10.22 26.44
C GLN A 59 5.05 -10.79 25.87
N THR A 60 3.94 -10.44 26.52
CA THR A 60 2.62 -10.85 26.01
C THR A 60 2.30 -10.12 24.70
N GLY A 61 1.84 -10.88 23.72
CA GLY A 61 1.51 -10.29 22.43
C GLY A 61 0.32 -9.31 22.46
N TRP A 62 -0.45 -9.23 23.55
CA TRP A 62 -1.53 -8.25 23.69
C TRP A 62 -1.02 -6.80 23.66
N LEU A 63 0.25 -6.58 23.98
CA LEU A 63 0.90 -5.26 23.84
C LEU A 63 0.93 -4.76 22.39
N SER A 64 0.72 -5.62 21.39
CA SER A 64 0.57 -5.20 20.00
C SER A 64 -0.63 -4.26 19.76
N LEU A 65 -1.63 -4.26 20.65
CA LEU A 65 -2.74 -3.31 20.59
C LEU A 65 -2.30 -1.85 20.79
N LEU A 66 -1.15 -1.60 21.43
CA LEU A 66 -0.59 -0.26 21.61
C LEU A 66 -0.25 0.42 20.28
N LEU A 67 -0.05 -0.36 19.21
CA LEU A 67 0.19 0.16 17.85
C LEU A 67 -1.01 0.91 17.27
N PHE A 68 -2.23 0.66 17.74
CA PHE A 68 -3.42 1.36 17.26
C PHE A 68 -3.52 2.80 17.77
N VAL A 69 -2.74 3.15 18.80
CA VAL A 69 -2.67 4.51 19.31
C VAL A 69 -1.51 5.22 18.59
N PRO A 70 -1.71 6.29 17.80
CA PRO A 70 -0.68 6.82 16.91
C PRO A 70 0.63 7.23 17.62
N LEU A 71 0.51 8.02 18.68
CA LEU A 71 1.68 8.51 19.42
C LEU A 71 2.37 7.39 20.21
N ILE A 72 1.60 6.61 20.97
CA ILE A 72 2.14 5.52 21.79
C ILE A 72 2.71 4.42 20.89
N GLY A 73 1.98 4.05 19.84
CA GLY A 73 2.37 3.08 18.83
C GLY A 73 3.65 3.46 18.12
N PHE A 74 3.86 4.75 17.81
CA PHE A 74 5.13 5.23 17.23
C PHE A 74 6.32 4.97 18.16
N PHE A 75 6.26 5.45 19.40
CA PHE A 75 7.36 5.23 20.36
C PHE A 75 7.53 3.74 20.71
N PHE A 76 6.44 3.00 20.84
CA PHE A 76 6.46 1.58 21.13
C PHE A 76 7.07 0.76 19.98
N SER A 77 6.80 1.15 18.74
CA SER A 77 7.37 0.47 17.58
C SER A 77 8.86 0.80 17.37
N LEU A 78 9.30 2.00 17.77
CA LEU A 78 10.75 2.29 17.93
C LEU A 78 11.38 1.42 19.01
N TYR A 79 10.71 1.26 20.16
CA TYR A 79 11.18 0.34 21.20
C TYR A 79 11.33 -1.09 20.67
N LEU A 80 10.32 -1.64 19.97
CA LEU A 80 10.40 -2.99 19.39
C LEU A 80 11.51 -3.17 18.34
N LEU A 81 11.91 -2.07 17.69
CA LEU A 81 12.98 -2.05 16.69
C LEU A 81 14.36 -2.13 17.34
N PHE A 82 14.57 -1.42 18.46
CA PHE A 82 15.89 -1.31 19.10
C PHE A 82 16.08 -2.20 20.33
N ALA A 83 14.99 -2.69 20.95
CA ALA A 83 15.08 -3.53 22.13
C ALA A 83 15.84 -4.83 21.80
N PRO A 84 16.88 -5.21 22.57
CA PRO A 84 17.52 -6.51 22.38
C PRO A 84 16.51 -7.63 22.70
N GLY A 85 16.55 -8.72 21.93
CA GLY A 85 15.78 -9.93 22.24
C GLY A 85 16.24 -10.56 23.56
N THR A 86 15.42 -11.44 24.14
CA THR A 86 15.87 -12.27 25.27
C THR A 86 16.89 -13.31 24.81
N ASP A 87 18.00 -13.44 25.54
CA ASP A 87 19.03 -14.45 25.29
C ASP A 87 18.58 -15.83 25.78
N GLY A 88 18.69 -16.86 24.95
CA GLY A 88 18.39 -18.26 25.30
C GLY A 88 16.98 -18.74 24.91
N SER A 89 16.51 -19.80 25.57
CA SER A 89 15.14 -20.31 25.39
C SER A 89 14.15 -19.36 26.10
N ASN A 90 13.18 -18.80 25.37
CA ASN A 90 12.12 -18.00 25.97
C ASN A 90 10.93 -18.88 26.40
N SER A 91 9.95 -18.30 27.10
CA SER A 91 8.72 -19.00 27.53
C SER A 91 7.85 -19.50 26.36
N TYR A 92 8.18 -19.10 25.13
CA TYR A 92 7.48 -19.40 23.90
C TYR A 92 8.22 -20.42 23.00
N GLY A 93 9.37 -20.94 23.43
CA GLY A 93 10.11 -22.02 22.78
C GLY A 93 11.56 -21.69 22.36
N PRO A 94 12.28 -22.65 21.76
CA PRO A 94 13.64 -22.44 21.28
C PRO A 94 13.66 -21.50 20.07
N ALA A 95 14.76 -20.74 19.93
CA ALA A 95 14.95 -19.82 18.81
C ALA A 95 14.80 -20.56 17.46
N PRO A 96 14.02 -20.02 16.51
CA PRO A 96 13.80 -20.67 15.23
C PRO A 96 15.11 -20.76 14.41
N ALA A 97 15.22 -21.80 13.58
CA ALA A 97 16.35 -21.99 12.68
C ALA A 97 16.56 -20.76 11.78
N LYS A 98 17.83 -20.38 11.57
CA LYS A 98 18.24 -19.21 10.77
C LYS A 98 17.57 -19.25 9.39
N GLN A 99 16.63 -18.35 9.15
CA GLN A 99 15.95 -18.23 7.87
C GLN A 99 16.91 -17.65 6.81
N SER A 100 16.89 -18.22 5.61
CA SER A 100 17.74 -17.76 4.50
C SER A 100 17.35 -16.34 4.08
N GLY A 101 18.34 -15.46 3.92
CA GLY A 101 18.13 -14.04 3.63
C GLY A 101 17.36 -13.76 2.33
N GLY A 102 17.28 -14.72 1.41
CA GLY A 102 16.56 -14.58 0.13
C GLY A 102 15.06 -14.30 0.30
N ILE A 103 14.40 -14.92 1.29
CA ILE A 103 12.97 -14.73 1.53
C ILE A 103 12.66 -13.27 1.96
N ILE A 104 13.61 -12.64 2.67
CA ILE A 104 13.47 -11.26 3.13
C ILE A 104 13.44 -10.30 1.92
N TRP A 105 14.28 -10.53 0.92
CA TRP A 105 14.30 -9.73 -0.30
C TRP A 105 13.03 -9.86 -1.12
N VAL A 106 12.45 -11.06 -1.20
CA VAL A 106 11.17 -11.29 -1.91
C VAL A 106 10.02 -10.56 -1.22
N ILE A 107 9.94 -10.62 0.11
CA ILE A 107 8.92 -9.94 0.91
C ILE A 107 9.01 -8.41 0.78
N ILE A 108 10.23 -7.86 0.60
CA ILE A 108 10.43 -6.42 0.38
C ILE A 108 10.12 -6.05 -1.08
N ALA A 109 10.58 -6.84 -2.05
CA ALA A 109 10.48 -6.51 -3.46
C ALA A 109 9.03 -6.48 -3.97
N ILE A 110 8.20 -7.46 -3.57
CA ILE A 110 6.80 -7.58 -4.04
C ILE A 110 5.97 -6.30 -3.76
N PRO A 111 5.85 -5.82 -2.51
CA PRO A 111 5.06 -4.62 -2.20
C PRO A 111 5.66 -3.34 -2.78
N VAL A 112 6.99 -3.24 -2.89
CA VAL A 112 7.65 -2.12 -3.57
C VAL A 112 7.27 -2.09 -5.06
N PHE A 113 7.23 -3.26 -5.70
CA PHE A 113 6.83 -3.37 -7.10
C PHE A 113 5.35 -3.00 -7.30
N ILE A 114 4.47 -3.45 -6.41
CA ILE A 114 3.04 -3.07 -6.41
C ILE A 114 2.88 -1.56 -6.21
N ALA A 115 3.62 -0.97 -5.27
CA ALA A 115 3.59 0.47 -5.02
C ALA A 115 4.10 1.28 -6.22
N LEU A 116 5.17 0.83 -6.89
CA LEU A 116 5.68 1.45 -8.11
C LEU A 116 4.65 1.43 -9.23
N ILE A 117 4.01 0.28 -9.47
CA ILE A 117 2.93 0.15 -10.47
C ILE A 117 1.76 1.07 -10.10
N GLY A 118 1.38 1.12 -8.83
CA GLY A 118 0.35 2.02 -8.34
C GLY A 118 0.68 3.49 -8.61
N ILE A 119 1.87 3.96 -8.21
CA ILE A 119 2.30 5.35 -8.43
C ILE A 119 2.32 5.68 -9.92
N LEU A 120 2.85 4.79 -10.76
CA LEU A 120 2.84 4.98 -12.22
C LEU A 120 1.41 5.12 -12.75
N ALA A 121 0.50 4.24 -12.32
CA ALA A 121 -0.90 4.28 -12.73
C ALA A 121 -1.60 5.56 -12.26
N ALA A 122 -1.32 6.03 -11.04
CA ALA A 122 -1.90 7.25 -10.48
C ALA A 122 -1.58 8.50 -11.33
N ILE A 123 -0.38 8.53 -11.92
CA ILE A 123 0.07 9.62 -12.80
C ILE A 123 -0.42 9.40 -14.25
N ALA A 124 -0.35 8.16 -14.73
CA ALA A 124 -0.65 7.82 -16.12
C ALA A 124 -2.14 7.89 -16.45
N ILE A 125 -3.03 7.45 -15.55
CA ILE A 125 -4.48 7.43 -15.78
C ILE A 125 -5.04 8.83 -16.09
N PRO A 126 -4.84 9.87 -15.27
CA PRO A 126 -5.35 11.21 -15.58
C PRO A 126 -4.72 11.80 -16.85
N ALA A 127 -3.43 11.55 -17.09
CA ALA A 127 -2.77 11.97 -18.32
C ALA A 127 -3.38 11.32 -19.57
N TYR A 128 -3.70 10.02 -19.51
CA TYR A 128 -4.34 9.29 -20.60
C TYR A 128 -5.77 9.77 -20.87
N GLN A 129 -6.53 10.06 -19.81
CA GLN A 129 -7.88 10.62 -19.93
C GLN A 129 -7.89 11.94 -20.72
N GLY A 130 -6.93 12.83 -20.45
CA GLY A 130 -6.78 14.08 -21.18
C GLY A 130 -6.55 13.89 -22.69
N TYR A 131 -5.76 12.88 -23.08
CA TYR A 131 -5.51 12.55 -24.48
C TYR A 131 -6.77 12.02 -25.19
N VAL A 132 -7.46 11.05 -24.57
CA VAL A 132 -8.67 10.45 -25.14
C VAL A 132 -9.78 11.48 -25.33
N ASN A 133 -9.94 12.41 -24.38
CA ASN A 133 -10.95 13.48 -24.49
C ASN A 133 -10.72 14.39 -25.69
N LYS A 134 -9.46 14.80 -25.95
CA LYS A 134 -9.11 15.60 -27.14
C LYS A 134 -9.33 14.84 -28.44
N ALA A 135 -8.93 13.56 -28.49
CA ALA A 135 -9.16 12.72 -29.66
C ALA A 135 -10.65 12.51 -29.95
N ARG A 136 -11.49 12.43 -28.92
CA ARG A 136 -12.95 12.33 -29.05
C ARG A 136 -13.57 13.62 -29.56
N ALA A 137 -13.12 14.77 -29.07
CA ALA A 137 -13.58 16.08 -29.51
C ALA A 137 -13.29 16.32 -31.01
N ALA A 138 -12.08 16.03 -31.47
CA ALA A 138 -11.71 16.18 -32.89
C ALA A 138 -12.59 15.32 -33.83
N LYS A 139 -12.96 14.11 -33.41
CA LYS A 139 -13.88 13.25 -34.19
C LYS A 139 -15.29 13.82 -34.27
N LEU A 140 -15.79 14.43 -33.19
CA LEU A 140 -17.11 15.06 -33.16
C LEU A 140 -17.17 16.28 -34.09
N GLU A 141 -16.11 17.11 -34.11
CA GLU A 141 -16.00 18.25 -35.04
C GLU A 141 -15.99 17.80 -36.51
N GLN A 142 -15.23 16.75 -36.83
CA GLN A 142 -15.24 16.17 -38.18
C GLN A 142 -16.62 15.65 -38.58
N GLN A 143 -17.32 15.00 -37.65
CA GLN A 143 -18.68 14.50 -37.89
C GLN A 143 -19.68 15.64 -38.12
N GLN A 144 -19.58 16.73 -37.36
CA GLN A 144 -20.42 17.91 -37.55
C GLN A 144 -20.17 18.60 -38.90
N GLN A 145 -18.92 18.71 -39.32
CA GLN A 145 -18.57 19.29 -40.63
C GLN A 145 -19.14 18.45 -41.78
N GLN A 146 -19.06 17.12 -41.69
CA GLN A 146 -19.65 16.23 -42.69
C GLN A 146 -21.18 16.31 -42.74
N LEU A 147 -21.85 16.53 -41.60
CA LEU A 147 -23.30 16.71 -41.54
C LEU A 147 -23.77 18.07 -42.08
N GLN A 148 -22.93 19.11 -42.00
CA GLN A 148 -23.25 20.46 -42.51
C GLN A 148 -22.99 20.61 -44.02
N GLN A 149 -22.03 19.87 -44.59
CA GLN A 149 -21.72 19.89 -46.02
C GLN A 149 -22.92 19.63 -46.96
N PRO A 150 -23.81 18.64 -46.73
CA PRO A 150 -24.98 18.43 -47.60
C PRO A 150 -26.05 19.53 -47.49
N GLN A 151 -26.09 20.30 -46.40
CA GLN A 151 -27.06 21.41 -46.24
C GLN A 151 -26.62 22.72 -46.91
N GLN A 152 -25.32 22.88 -47.20
CA GLN A 152 -24.80 24.09 -47.87
C GLN A 152 -24.77 23.99 -49.40
N GLN A 153 -25.07 22.81 -49.97
CA GLN A 153 -25.09 22.57 -51.43
C GLN A 153 -26.52 22.52 -52.03
N GLN A 154 -27.56 22.78 -51.22
CA GLN A 154 -28.94 23.02 -51.68
C GLN A 154 -29.28 24.50 -51.52
#